data_AF-A0A7S0GF31-F1
#
_entry.id   AF-A0A7S0GF31-F1
#
_cell.length_a   1.000
_cell.length_b   1.000
_cell.length_c   1.000
_cell.angle_alpha   90.00
_cell.angle_beta   90.00
_cell.angle_gamma   90.00
#
_symmetry.space_group_name_H-M   'P 1'
#
loop_
_entity.id
_entity.type
_entity.pdbx_description
1 polymer ?
#
loop_
_entity_poly.entity_id
_entity_poly.type
_entity_poly.pdbx_seq_one_letter_code
_entity_poly.pdbx_strand_id
1 'polypeptide(L)'
;MNYFKDFCEDFNTATMPHEKYYNFPEWEMKEYEKKKAAAAAKGKGGSNLFSDEARHHEQMKSQAEQKRRNEMNVVLGGMNQAKREEMKRQKMMLAEMAMAFKTGDVDKQKRLQKRLEPEEKIAGGTAHPWAK
;
A
#
# COMPACT_ATOMS: atom_id res chain seq x y z
N MET A 1 -73.65 7.04 -11.23
CA MET A 1 -72.64 7.09 -10.15
C MET A 1 -72.24 8.54 -9.92
N ASN A 2 -72.24 8.99 -8.66
CA ASN A 2 -71.94 10.37 -8.30
C ASN A 2 -70.56 10.43 -7.65
N TYR A 3 -69.50 10.35 -8.46
CA TYR A 3 -68.12 10.14 -8.05
C TYR A 3 -67.60 11.11 -6.97
N PHE A 4 -68.16 12.33 -6.89
CA PHE A 4 -67.79 13.31 -5.87
C PHE A 4 -68.29 12.91 -4.47
N LYS A 5 -69.48 12.33 -4.36
CA LYS A 5 -70.05 11.88 -3.09
C LYS A 5 -69.26 10.70 -2.53
N ASP A 6 -68.94 9.75 -3.40
CA ASP A 6 -68.16 8.55 -3.05
C ASP A 6 -66.74 8.95 -2.62
N PHE A 7 -66.11 9.92 -3.30
CA PHE A 7 -64.82 10.50 -2.88
C PHE A 7 -64.88 11.16 -1.50
N CYS A 8 -65.93 11.94 -1.21
CA CYS A 8 -66.10 12.56 0.12
C CYS A 8 -66.31 11.50 1.21
N GLU A 9 -67.02 10.42 0.91
CA GLU A 9 -67.23 9.30 1.83
C GLU A 9 -65.92 8.54 2.09
N ASP A 10 -65.15 8.22 1.05
CA ASP A 10 -63.84 7.55 1.17
C ASP A 10 -62.80 8.40 1.90
N PHE A 11 -62.81 9.72 1.67
CA PHE A 11 -61.96 10.69 2.37
C PHE A 11 -62.32 10.79 3.85
N ASN A 12 -63.62 10.90 4.17
CA ASN A 12 -64.09 11.02 5.54
C ASN A 12 -63.96 9.70 6.33
N THR A 13 -63.99 8.55 5.65
CA THR A 13 -63.83 7.22 6.26
C THR A 13 -62.40 6.69 6.21
N ALA A 14 -61.46 7.47 5.66
CA ALA A 14 -60.07 7.09 5.43
C ALA A 14 -59.88 5.78 4.65
N THR A 15 -60.85 5.46 3.77
CA THR A 15 -60.83 4.26 2.92
C THR A 15 -60.33 4.55 1.51
N MET A 16 -59.72 5.73 1.30
CA MET A 16 -59.19 6.15 -0.01
C MET A 16 -58.33 5.05 -0.68
N PRO A 17 -58.75 4.50 -1.82
CA PRO A 17 -57.93 4.27 -2.99
C PRO A 17 -56.39 4.36 -2.89
N HIS A 18 -55.70 3.32 -2.44
CA HIS A 18 -54.23 3.29 -2.62
C HIS A 18 -53.88 3.36 -4.12
N GLU A 19 -52.91 4.21 -4.49
CA GLU A 19 -52.53 4.53 -5.89
C GLU A 19 -52.40 3.29 -6.78
N LYS A 20 -51.82 2.20 -6.24
CA LYS A 20 -51.75 0.86 -6.87
C LYS A 20 -53.07 0.36 -7.47
N TYR A 21 -54.21 0.61 -6.82
CA TYR A 21 -55.50 0.01 -7.19
C TYR A 21 -56.37 0.92 -8.06
N TYR A 22 -56.03 2.22 -8.15
CA TYR A 22 -56.80 3.20 -8.91
C TYR A 22 -56.03 3.75 -10.11
N ASN A 23 -54.69 3.75 -10.04
CA ASN A 23 -53.81 4.07 -11.15
C ASN A 23 -52.63 3.09 -11.19
N PHE A 24 -52.93 1.87 -11.62
CA PHE A 24 -51.96 0.79 -11.71
C PHE A 24 -50.75 1.13 -12.62
N PRO A 25 -50.92 1.74 -13.81
CA PRO A 25 -49.79 2.08 -14.68
C PRO A 25 -48.82 3.09 -14.05
N GLU A 26 -49.32 4.13 -13.38
CA GLU A 26 -48.45 5.11 -12.71
C GLU A 26 -47.72 4.51 -11.52
N TRP A 27 -48.40 3.67 -10.74
CA TRP A 27 -47.78 2.96 -9.63
C TRP A 27 -46.69 1.99 -10.10
N GLU A 28 -46.93 1.25 -11.19
CA GLU A 28 -45.96 0.31 -11.77
C GLU A 28 -44.70 1.03 -12.29
N MET A 29 -44.88 2.17 -12.97
CA MET A 29 -43.75 3.00 -13.42
C MET A 29 -42.93 3.52 -12.23
N LYS A 30 -43.58 4.04 -11.19
CA LYS A 30 -42.90 4.52 -9.97
C LYS A 30 -42.15 3.41 -9.25
N GLU A 31 -42.72 2.21 -9.16
CA GLU A 31 -42.05 1.05 -8.57
C GLU A 31 -40.86 0.57 -9.39
N TYR A 32 -40.98 0.57 -10.72
CA TYR A 32 -39.88 0.25 -11.61
C TYR A 32 -38.71 1.24 -11.47
N GLU A 33 -38.99 2.54 -11.41
CA GLU A 33 -37.98 3.58 -11.20
C GLU A 33 -37.28 3.46 -9.84
N LYS A 34 -38.03 3.20 -8.77
CA LYS A 34 -37.46 2.94 -7.43
C LYS A 34 -36.52 1.75 -7.43
N LYS A 35 -36.91 0.63 -8.06
CA LYS A 35 -36.07 -0.57 -8.18
C LYS A 35 -34.80 -0.29 -8.99
N LYS A 36 -34.91 0.44 -10.09
CA LYS A 36 -33.77 0.85 -10.92
C LYS A 36 -32.80 1.76 -10.16
N ALA A 37 -33.31 2.74 -9.41
CA ALA A 37 -32.50 3.62 -8.57
C ALA A 37 -31.79 2.85 -7.44
N ALA A 38 -32.47 1.91 -6.78
CA ALA A 38 -31.88 1.05 -5.76
C ALA A 38 -30.80 0.12 -6.33
N ALA A 39 -31.00 -0.44 -7.52
CA ALA A 39 -30.00 -1.25 -8.21
C ALA A 39 -28.77 -0.42 -8.62
N ALA A 40 -28.99 0.80 -9.12
CA ALA A 40 -27.90 1.73 -9.46
C ALA A 40 -27.12 2.18 -8.20
N ALA A 41 -27.80 2.40 -7.07
CA ALA A 41 -27.16 2.73 -5.80
C ALA A 41 -26.33 1.54 -5.26
N LYS A 42 -26.84 0.31 -5.39
CA LYS A 42 -26.08 -0.91 -5.06
C LYS A 42 -24.88 -1.12 -6.00
N GLY A 43 -25.03 -0.82 -7.30
CA GLY A 43 -23.95 -0.87 -8.29
C GLY A 43 -22.86 0.18 -8.05
N LYS A 44 -23.20 1.34 -7.48
CA LYS A 44 -22.23 2.36 -7.04
C LYS A 44 -21.49 1.99 -5.75
N GLY A 45 -22.06 1.11 -4.92
CA GLY A 45 -21.40 0.52 -3.75
C GLY A 45 -20.44 -0.63 -4.09
N GLY A 46 -20.58 -1.21 -5.28
CA GLY A 46 -19.57 -2.08 -5.89
C GLY A 46 -18.43 -1.22 -6.43
N SER A 47 -17.57 -0.74 -5.53
CA SER A 47 -16.27 -0.17 -5.90
C SER A 47 -15.65 -1.06 -6.97
N ASN A 48 -15.27 -0.46 -8.09
CA ASN A 48 -14.61 -1.13 -9.19
C ASN A 48 -13.36 -1.86 -8.64
N LEU A 49 -13.49 -3.13 -8.27
CA LEU A 49 -12.50 -3.89 -7.48
C LEU A 49 -11.08 -3.79 -8.07
N PHE A 50 -11.01 -3.72 -9.39
CA PHE A 50 -9.77 -3.53 -10.13
C PHE A 50 -9.10 -2.16 -9.86
N SER A 51 -9.89 -1.09 -9.75
CA SER A 51 -9.40 0.25 -9.38
C SER A 51 -9.01 0.34 -7.91
N ASP A 52 -9.62 -0.46 -7.03
CA ASP A 52 -9.32 -0.46 -5.61
C ASP A 52 -8.01 -1.21 -5.32
N GLU A 53 -7.83 -2.39 -5.94
CA GLU A 53 -6.60 -3.17 -5.87
C GLU A 53 -5.39 -2.40 -6.44
N ALA A 54 -5.57 -1.70 -7.57
CA ALA A 54 -4.52 -0.87 -8.15
C ALA A 54 -4.08 0.25 -7.19
N ARG A 55 -5.04 0.89 -6.49
CA ARG A 55 -4.76 1.93 -5.48
C ARG A 55 -4.05 1.35 -4.27
N HIS A 56 -4.49 0.18 -3.80
CA HIS A 56 -3.86 -0.50 -2.67
C HIS A 56 -2.39 -0.85 -2.98
N HIS A 57 -2.12 -1.38 -4.17
CA HIS A 57 -0.76 -1.69 -4.60
C HIS A 57 0.13 -0.44 -4.72
N GLU A 58 -0.39 0.68 -5.22
CA GLU A 58 0.34 1.95 -5.27
C GLU A 58 0.63 2.52 -3.87
N GLN A 59 -0.33 2.41 -2.95
CA GLN A 59 -0.13 2.77 -1.54
C GLN A 59 0.95 1.90 -0.88
N MET A 60 0.94 0.59 -1.11
CA MET A 60 1.97 -0.30 -0.58
C MET A 60 3.36 0.01 -1.12
N LYS A 61 3.47 0.32 -2.42
CA LYS A 61 4.73 0.75 -3.03
C LYS A 61 5.25 2.05 -2.42
N SER A 62 4.41 3.07 -2.31
CA SER A 62 4.82 4.36 -1.73
C SER A 62 5.24 4.22 -0.26
N GLN A 63 4.54 3.40 0.53
CA GLN A 63 4.96 3.09 1.90
C GLN A 63 6.31 2.36 1.97
N ALA A 64 6.55 1.40 1.08
CA ALA A 64 7.83 0.69 1.01
C ALA A 64 8.98 1.63 0.63
N GLU A 65 8.77 2.53 -0.34
CA GLU A 65 9.75 3.55 -0.71
C GLU A 65 10.04 4.52 0.43
N GLN A 66 9.00 4.95 1.15
CA GLN A 66 9.15 5.85 2.29
C GLN A 66 9.92 5.19 3.43
N LYS A 67 9.64 3.92 3.74
CA LYS A 67 10.43 3.13 4.72
C LYS A 67 11.89 3.05 4.30
N ARG A 68 12.17 2.67 3.05
CA ARG A 68 13.54 2.59 2.51
C ARG A 68 14.28 3.93 2.59
N ARG A 69 13.58 5.04 2.29
CA ARG A 69 14.16 6.39 2.39
C ARG A 69 14.43 6.78 3.83
N ASN A 70 13.54 6.44 4.75
CA ASN A 70 13.73 6.71 6.18
C ASN A 70 14.91 5.90 6.74
N GLU A 71 15.02 4.62 6.41
CA GLU A 71 16.17 3.77 6.75
C GLU A 71 17.48 4.36 6.22
N MET A 72 17.49 4.78 4.94
CA MET A 72 18.65 5.44 4.35
C MET A 72 19.01 6.75 5.07
N ASN A 73 18.02 7.55 5.45
CA ASN A 73 18.24 8.79 6.20
C ASN A 73 18.80 8.53 7.60
N VAL A 74 18.33 7.50 8.30
CA VAL A 74 18.87 7.09 9.61
C VAL A 74 20.33 6.67 9.46
N VAL A 75 20.66 5.87 8.45
CA VAL A 75 22.04 5.47 8.16
C VAL A 75 22.92 6.68 7.82
N LEU A 76 22.43 7.60 6.98
CA LEU A 76 23.15 8.83 6.66
C LEU A 76 23.35 9.72 7.89
N GLY A 77 22.31 9.86 8.71
CA GLY A 77 22.34 10.67 9.94
C GLY A 77 23.28 10.10 11.00
N GLY A 78 23.40 8.77 11.09
CA GLY A 78 24.38 8.11 11.95
C GLY A 78 25.82 8.17 11.42
N MET A 79 26.03 8.61 10.17
CA MET A 79 27.35 8.61 9.54
C MET A 79 28.13 9.90 9.85
N ASN A 80 28.82 9.90 10.99
CA ASN A 80 29.73 10.98 11.39
C ASN A 80 30.82 11.24 10.32
N GLN A 81 31.36 12.47 10.27
CA GLN A 81 32.42 12.85 9.31
C GLN A 81 33.63 11.91 9.37
N ALA A 82 34.07 11.54 10.58
CA ALA A 82 35.15 10.58 10.78
C ALA A 82 34.86 9.20 10.15
N LYS A 83 33.60 8.72 10.22
CA LYS A 83 33.20 7.46 9.59
C LYS A 83 33.25 7.54 8.07
N ARG A 84 32.91 8.69 7.49
CA ARG A 84 33.01 8.92 6.03
C ARG A 84 34.46 8.91 5.54
N GLU A 85 35.35 9.53 6.29
CA GLU A 85 36.79 9.54 5.99
C GLU A 85 37.39 8.14 6.10
N GLU A 86 37.01 7.38 7.12
CA GLU A 86 37.43 5.99 7.28
C GLU A 86 36.92 5.10 6.13
N MET A 87 35.66 5.25 5.73
CA MET A 87 35.11 4.52 4.57
C MET A 87 35.86 4.85 3.27
N LYS A 88 36.25 6.10 3.05
CA LYS A 88 37.09 6.49 1.91
C LYS A 88 38.46 5.84 1.98
N ARG A 89 39.08 5.83 3.17
CA ARG A 89 40.37 5.19 3.40
C ARG A 89 40.33 3.68 3.12
N GLN A 90 39.29 3.00 3.58
CA GLN A 90 39.07 1.57 3.31
C GLN A 90 38.91 1.28 1.82
N LYS A 91 38.15 2.11 1.09
CA LYS A 91 38.04 2.01 -0.38
C LYS A 91 39.39 2.19 -1.08
N MET A 92 40.20 3.14 -0.64
CA MET A 92 41.55 3.33 -1.18
C MET A 92 42.44 2.10 -0.93
N MET A 93 42.39 1.51 0.27
CA MET A 93 43.13 0.28 0.58
C MET A 93 42.66 -0.92 -0.25
N LEU A 94 41.36 -1.05 -0.50
CA LEU A 94 40.81 -2.08 -1.39
C LEU A 94 41.32 -1.93 -2.82
N ALA A 95 41.32 -0.70 -3.33
CA ALA A 95 41.88 -0.40 -4.65
C ALA A 95 43.38 -0.73 -4.71
N GLU A 96 44.14 -0.35 -3.68
CA GLU A 96 45.56 -0.66 -3.57
C GLU A 96 45.82 -2.17 -3.50
N MET A 97 44.99 -2.92 -2.75
CA MET A 97 45.06 -4.37 -2.67
C MET A 97 44.77 -5.03 -4.02
N ALA A 98 43.76 -4.53 -4.75
CA ALA A 98 43.43 -5.01 -6.09
C ALA A 98 44.56 -4.74 -7.09
N MET A 99 45.24 -3.59 -6.98
CA MET A 99 46.42 -3.29 -7.79
C MET A 99 47.60 -4.20 -7.43
N ALA A 100 47.89 -4.38 -6.14
CA ALA A 100 48.95 -5.27 -5.65
C ALA A 100 48.74 -6.71 -6.15
N PHE A 101 47.49 -7.20 -6.12
CA PHE A 101 47.12 -8.50 -6.68
C PHE A 101 47.40 -8.59 -8.18
N LYS A 102 47.01 -7.58 -8.95
CA LYS A 102 47.28 -7.52 -10.41
C LYS A 102 48.78 -7.50 -10.73
N THR A 103 49.58 -6.82 -9.91
CA THR A 103 51.04 -6.75 -10.07
C THR A 103 51.79 -7.95 -9.48
N GLY A 104 51.11 -8.87 -8.79
CA GLY A 104 51.72 -10.05 -8.17
C GLY A 104 52.49 -9.80 -6.87
N ASP A 105 52.28 -8.65 -6.21
CA ASP A 105 52.90 -8.31 -4.92
C ASP A 105 52.08 -8.91 -3.76
N VAL A 106 52.42 -10.14 -3.41
CA VAL A 106 51.69 -10.99 -2.47
C VAL A 106 51.82 -10.50 -1.01
N ASP A 107 52.96 -9.92 -0.66
CA ASP A 107 53.23 -9.46 0.72
C ASP A 107 52.46 -8.17 1.02
N LYS A 108 52.43 -7.24 0.07
CA LYS A 108 51.64 -6.02 0.17
C LYS A 108 50.14 -6.32 0.25
N GLN A 109 49.67 -7.28 -0.54
CA GLN A 109 48.28 -7.74 -0.49
C GLN A 109 47.92 -8.29 0.90
N LYS A 110 48.71 -9.21 1.46
CA LYS A 110 48.47 -9.80 2.79
C LYS A 110 48.46 -8.74 3.89
N ARG A 111 49.36 -7.75 3.82
CA ARG A 111 49.42 -6.64 4.77
C ARG A 111 48.17 -5.75 4.73
N LEU A 112 47.71 -5.43 3.52
CA LEU A 112 46.50 -4.63 3.30
C LEU A 112 45.24 -5.40 3.74
N GLN A 113 45.18 -6.71 3.45
CA GLN A 113 44.10 -7.59 3.87
C GLN A 113 43.99 -7.62 5.40
N LYS A 114 45.08 -7.90 6.12
CA LYS A 114 45.09 -7.93 7.59
C LYS A 114 44.64 -6.62 8.23
N ARG A 115 44.92 -5.48 7.58
CA ARG A 115 44.53 -4.15 8.07
C ARG A 115 43.07 -3.80 7.78
N LEU A 116 42.48 -4.41 6.75
CA LEU A 116 41.09 -4.19 6.35
C LEU A 116 40.11 -5.12 7.08
N GLU A 117 40.59 -6.26 7.56
CA GLU A 117 39.76 -7.18 8.34
C GLU A 117 39.28 -6.51 9.64
N PRO A 118 37.96 -6.49 9.92
CA PRO A 118 37.44 -6.01 11.19
C PRO A 118 37.87 -6.95 12.31
N GLU A 119 38.35 -6.42 13.43
CA GLU A 119 38.76 -7.21 14.61
C GLU A 119 37.64 -8.08 15.21
N GLU A 120 36.38 -7.80 14.89
CA GLU A 120 35.20 -8.54 15.38
C GLU A 120 35.02 -9.95 14.78
N LYS A 121 35.98 -10.47 14.00
CA LYS A 121 36.00 -11.91 13.68
C LYS A 121 36.40 -12.79 14.88
N ILE A 122 36.66 -12.20 16.04
CA ILE A 122 36.96 -12.92 17.28
C ILE A 122 35.68 -13.02 18.13
N ALA A 123 35.11 -14.24 18.15
CA ALA A 123 34.08 -14.74 19.07
C ALA A 123 32.62 -14.28 18.86
N GLY A 124 31.91 -14.89 17.91
CA GLY A 124 30.44 -14.87 17.94
C GLY A 124 29.76 -15.03 16.60
N GLY A 125 29.97 -16.16 15.92
CA GLY A 125 29.10 -16.53 14.80
C GLY A 125 27.65 -16.59 15.30
N THR A 126 26.82 -15.65 14.88
CA THR A 126 25.40 -15.61 15.21
C THR A 126 24.76 -16.83 14.57
N ALA A 127 24.50 -17.88 15.34
CA ALA A 127 23.77 -19.03 14.84
C ALA A 127 22.40 -18.55 14.36
N HIS A 128 22.09 -18.81 13.08
CA HIS A 128 20.79 -18.48 12.53
C HIS A 128 19.70 -19.22 13.33
N PRO A 129 18.54 -18.59 13.58
CA PRO A 129 17.51 -19.14 14.47
C PRO A 129 16.88 -20.46 13.99
N TRP A 130 17.17 -20.89 12.75
CA TRP A 130 16.74 -22.16 12.17
C TRP A 130 17.85 -23.23 12.13
N ALA A 131 19.08 -22.91 12.56
CA ALA A 131 20.16 -23.87 12.66
C ALA A 131 20.03 -24.69 13.95
N LYS A 132 19.20 -25.73 13.89
CA LYS A 132 19.18 -26.86 14.82
C LYS A 132 18.88 -28.14 14.06
#